data_AF-A0A382W545-F1
#
_entry.id   AF-A0A382W545-F1
#
_cell.length_a   1.000
_cell.length_b   1.000
_cell.length_c   1.000
_cell.angle_alpha   90.00
_cell.angle_beta   90.00
_cell.angle_gamma   90.00
#
_symmetry.space_group_name_H-M   'P 1'
#
loop_
_entity.id
_entity.type
_entity.pdbx_description
1 polymer ?
#
loop_
_entity_poly.entity_id
_entity_poly.type
_entity_poly.pdbx_seq_one_letter_code
_entity_poly.pdbx_strand_id
1 'polypeptide(L)'
;MMAYLNLLFISLLAAGPIRNNSEKHIFSQFPKDVKISMYTLDLNKKNKTSIQNEVKQVFYRDKLYYWTISQNDTTIAYAFLDNVKGKSMPITFMVILDKNGSIINTSIIKYREAYGGEVSSERWLSQFVNRNNNSNYKVGKNID
;
A
#
# COMPACT_ATOMS: atom_id res chain seq x y z
N MET A 1 -44.08 -28.54 -10.41
CA MET A 1 -42.64 -28.90 -10.46
C MET A 1 -41.85 -27.59 -10.53
N MET A 2 -41.17 -27.25 -9.44
CA MET A 2 -40.37 -26.03 -9.26
C MET A 2 -39.19 -26.00 -10.24
N ALA A 3 -38.81 -24.81 -10.70
CA ALA A 3 -37.41 -24.47 -10.95
C ALA A 3 -37.18 -22.98 -10.72
N TYR A 4 -36.34 -22.73 -9.74
CA TYR A 4 -35.90 -21.47 -9.15
C TYR A 4 -35.39 -20.45 -10.18
N LEU A 5 -35.93 -19.23 -10.13
CA LEU A 5 -35.44 -18.10 -10.91
C LEU A 5 -34.33 -17.37 -10.14
N ASN A 6 -33.09 -17.70 -10.51
CA ASN A 6 -31.86 -16.89 -10.45
C ASN A 6 -31.74 -15.84 -9.32
N LEU A 7 -31.18 -16.26 -8.20
CA LEU A 7 -30.48 -15.38 -7.27
C LEU A 7 -29.04 -15.18 -7.79
N LEU A 8 -28.82 -14.23 -8.70
CA LEU A 8 -27.50 -13.92 -9.23
C LEU A 8 -27.28 -12.40 -9.20
N PHE A 9 -26.16 -12.00 -8.58
CA PHE A 9 -25.61 -10.64 -8.47
C PHE A 9 -26.06 -9.74 -7.31
N ILE A 10 -25.83 -10.19 -6.07
CA ILE A 10 -25.34 -9.28 -5.01
C ILE A 10 -24.06 -9.89 -4.42
N SER A 11 -22.98 -9.94 -5.18
CA SER A 11 -21.64 -10.28 -4.67
C SER A 11 -20.63 -9.15 -4.85
N LEU A 12 -21.05 -7.95 -5.31
CA LEU A 12 -20.13 -6.85 -5.63
C LEU A 12 -19.84 -5.86 -4.49
N LEU A 13 -20.39 -6.03 -3.27
CA LEU A 13 -20.19 -5.07 -2.17
C LEU A 13 -19.06 -5.41 -1.20
N ALA A 14 -18.33 -6.51 -1.40
CA ALA A 14 -17.16 -6.84 -0.60
C ALA A 14 -15.86 -6.30 -1.22
N ALA A 15 -15.82 -5.02 -1.60
CA ALA A 15 -14.53 -4.34 -1.65
C ALA A 15 -13.95 -4.41 -0.22
N GLY A 16 -12.96 -5.28 -0.01
CA GLY A 16 -12.51 -5.66 1.33
C GLY A 16 -12.09 -4.44 2.18
N PRO A 17 -12.23 -4.49 3.53
CA PRO A 17 -11.93 -3.35 4.42
C PRO A 17 -10.57 -2.69 4.17
N ILE A 18 -9.57 -3.48 3.76
CA ILE A 18 -8.22 -2.98 3.43
C ILE A 18 -8.25 -2.06 2.20
N ARG A 19 -8.96 -2.44 1.14
CA ARG A 19 -9.08 -1.62 -0.07
C ARG A 19 -9.79 -0.30 0.25
N ASN A 20 -10.91 -0.37 0.96
CA ASN A 20 -11.67 0.83 1.30
C ASN A 20 -10.85 1.78 2.20
N ASN A 21 -10.12 1.25 3.17
CA ASN A 21 -9.23 2.05 4.02
C ASN A 21 -8.06 2.64 3.22
N SER A 22 -7.51 1.88 2.26
CA SER A 22 -6.46 2.33 1.36
C SER A 22 -6.94 3.50 0.51
N GLU A 23 -8.09 3.37 -0.14
CA GLU A 23 -8.65 4.43 -1.00
C GLU A 23 -9.04 5.67 -0.19
N LYS A 24 -9.65 5.50 0.99
CA LYS A 24 -9.91 6.62 1.92
C LYS A 24 -8.63 7.34 2.34
N HIS A 25 -7.57 6.58 2.62
CA HIS A 25 -6.27 7.16 2.96
C HIS A 25 -5.67 7.92 1.78
N ILE A 26 -5.72 7.37 0.56
CA ILE A 26 -5.26 8.09 -0.63
C ILE A 26 -6.01 9.41 -0.78
N PHE A 27 -7.34 9.41 -0.71
CA PHE A 27 -8.12 10.64 -0.85
C PHE A 27 -7.84 11.68 0.25
N SER A 28 -7.37 11.29 1.44
CA SER A 28 -7.01 12.25 2.48
C SER A 28 -5.66 12.94 2.23
N GLN A 29 -4.82 12.41 1.33
CA GLN A 29 -3.51 12.96 0.98
C GLN A 29 -3.54 13.92 -0.23
N PHE A 30 -4.67 14.02 -0.94
CA PHE A 30 -4.79 14.80 -2.17
C PHE A 30 -6.04 15.70 -2.15
N PRO A 31 -6.07 16.75 -2.98
CA PRO A 31 -7.30 17.53 -3.22
C PRO A 31 -8.44 16.65 -3.79
N LYS A 32 -9.68 17.16 -3.68
CA LYS A 32 -10.91 16.37 -3.99
C LYS A 32 -11.08 15.96 -5.46
N ASP A 33 -10.29 16.51 -6.38
CA ASP A 33 -10.45 16.33 -7.83
C ASP A 33 -9.56 15.23 -8.43
N VAL A 34 -8.86 14.45 -7.59
CA VAL A 34 -8.07 13.31 -8.08
C VAL A 34 -8.94 12.10 -8.41
N LYS A 35 -8.57 11.39 -9.47
CA LYS A 35 -9.08 10.06 -9.82
C LYS A 35 -8.07 9.01 -9.41
N ILE A 36 -8.52 7.90 -8.84
CA ILE A 36 -7.67 6.76 -8.51
C ILE A 36 -8.07 5.53 -9.34
N SER A 37 -7.09 4.71 -9.70
CA SER A 37 -7.34 3.43 -10.38
C SER A 37 -6.43 2.37 -9.80
N MET A 38 -7.01 1.25 -9.38
CA MET A 38 -6.30 0.14 -8.73
C MET A 38 -5.78 -0.84 -9.76
N TYR A 39 -4.55 -1.28 -9.59
CA TYR A 39 -3.85 -2.23 -10.42
C TYR A 39 -3.16 -3.29 -9.57
N THR A 40 -2.71 -4.34 -10.24
CA THR A 40 -1.89 -5.39 -9.63
C THR A 40 -0.66 -5.58 -10.49
N LEU A 41 0.51 -5.59 -9.87
CA LEU A 41 1.77 -5.97 -10.47
C LEU A 41 2.08 -7.43 -10.10
N ASP A 42 2.11 -8.31 -11.09
CA ASP A 42 2.50 -9.70 -10.89
C ASP A 42 4.03 -9.82 -10.72
N LEU A 43 4.45 -10.29 -9.56
CA LEU A 43 5.84 -10.56 -9.23
C LEU A 43 6.18 -11.98 -9.68
N ASN A 44 6.49 -12.15 -10.97
CA ASN A 44 6.96 -13.45 -11.47
C ASN A 44 8.20 -13.92 -10.68
N LYS A 45 8.43 -15.24 -10.60
CA LYS A 45 9.49 -15.82 -9.75
C LYS A 45 10.88 -15.19 -9.98
N LYS A 46 11.24 -14.91 -11.24
CA LYS A 46 12.54 -14.32 -11.61
C LYS A 46 12.68 -12.89 -11.09
N ASN A 47 11.67 -12.04 -11.33
CA ASN A 47 11.65 -10.65 -10.91
C ASN A 47 11.55 -10.54 -9.39
N LYS A 48 10.74 -11.37 -8.75
CA LYS A 48 10.58 -11.42 -7.29
C LYS A 48 11.93 -11.66 -6.60
N THR A 49 12.67 -12.68 -6.99
CA THR A 49 13.98 -12.96 -6.38
C THR A 49 14.96 -11.81 -6.58
N SER A 50 15.02 -11.22 -7.78
CA SER A 50 15.89 -10.06 -8.04
C SER A 50 15.54 -8.87 -7.14
N ILE A 51 14.27 -8.51 -7.06
CA ILE A 51 13.81 -7.38 -6.24
C ILE A 51 14.08 -7.66 -4.76
N GLN A 52 13.75 -8.85 -4.24
CA GLN A 52 14.04 -9.20 -2.84
C GLN A 52 15.53 -9.11 -2.50
N ASN A 53 16.40 -9.50 -3.42
CA ASN A 53 17.84 -9.41 -3.24
C ASN A 53 18.34 -7.96 -3.21
N GLU A 54 17.71 -7.08 -3.97
CA GLU A 54 18.01 -5.65 -4.01
C GLU A 54 17.50 -4.94 -2.76
N VAL A 55 16.20 -5.05 -2.47
CA VAL A 55 15.55 -4.30 -1.38
C VAL A 55 15.70 -4.93 0.00
N LYS A 56 16.28 -6.15 0.08
CA LYS A 56 16.43 -6.95 1.32
C LYS A 56 15.12 -7.17 2.09
N GLN A 57 13.99 -7.16 1.38
CA GLN A 57 12.65 -7.44 1.89
C GLN A 57 12.13 -8.74 1.27
N VAL A 58 11.34 -9.51 2.03
CA VAL A 58 10.65 -10.69 1.52
C VAL A 58 9.22 -10.31 1.13
N PHE A 59 8.83 -10.60 -0.11
CA PHE A 59 7.45 -10.43 -0.56
C PHE A 59 6.67 -11.72 -0.30
N TYR A 60 5.65 -11.64 0.55
CA TYR A 60 4.80 -12.79 0.87
C TYR A 60 3.88 -13.22 -0.25
N ARG A 61 3.52 -12.28 -1.12
CA ARG A 61 2.63 -12.51 -2.25
C ARG A 61 3.40 -12.42 -3.55
N ASP A 62 2.83 -13.00 -4.59
CA ASP A 62 3.36 -12.91 -5.96
C ASP A 62 2.70 -11.75 -6.70
N LYS A 63 2.07 -10.84 -5.94
CA LYS A 63 1.24 -9.73 -6.41
C LYS A 63 1.46 -8.54 -5.50
N LEU A 64 1.75 -7.39 -6.09
CA LEU A 64 1.79 -6.10 -5.42
C LEU A 64 0.60 -5.26 -5.89
N TYR A 65 -0.23 -4.81 -4.95
CA TYR A 65 -1.36 -3.95 -5.28
C TYR A 65 -0.90 -2.50 -5.26
N TYR A 66 -1.32 -1.72 -6.25
CA TYR A 66 -1.03 -0.30 -6.29
C TYR A 66 -2.16 0.50 -6.93
N TRP A 67 -2.20 1.80 -6.66
CA TRP A 67 -3.10 2.75 -7.30
C TRP A 67 -2.30 3.77 -8.08
N THR A 68 -2.79 4.15 -9.25
CA THR A 68 -2.39 5.42 -9.89
C THR A 68 -3.30 6.52 -9.37
N ILE A 69 -2.72 7.67 -9.01
CA ILE A 69 -3.46 8.89 -8.67
C ILE A 69 -3.27 9.86 -9.81
N SER A 70 -4.36 10.29 -10.44
CA SER A 70 -4.35 11.16 -11.61
C SER A 70 -5.19 12.42 -11.38
N GLN A 71 -4.71 13.55 -11.89
CA GLN A 71 -5.43 14.83 -11.93
C GLN A 71 -5.39 15.33 -13.38
N ASN A 72 -6.54 15.77 -13.91
CA ASN A 72 -6.66 16.19 -15.32
C ASN A 72 -6.04 15.19 -16.31
N ASP A 73 -6.34 13.91 -16.10
CA ASP A 73 -5.86 12.76 -16.88
C ASP A 73 -4.34 12.57 -16.94
N THR A 74 -3.59 13.26 -16.06
CA THR A 74 -2.16 13.08 -15.84
C THR A 74 -1.93 12.34 -14.52
N THR A 75 -1.16 11.25 -14.54
CA THR A 75 -0.74 10.57 -13.31
C THR A 75 0.29 11.41 -12.56
N ILE A 76 -0.02 11.74 -11.30
CA ILE A 76 0.80 12.59 -10.43
C ILE A 76 1.51 11.79 -9.33
N ALA A 77 0.97 10.64 -8.96
CA ALA A 77 1.51 9.80 -7.89
C ALA A 77 1.09 8.33 -8.03
N TYR A 78 1.78 7.47 -7.30
CA TYR A 78 1.49 6.05 -7.18
C TYR A 78 1.41 5.67 -5.71
N ALA A 79 0.38 4.93 -5.30
CA ALA A 79 0.26 4.39 -3.95
C ALA A 79 0.44 2.87 -3.98
N PHE A 80 1.44 2.34 -3.28
CA PHE A 80 1.73 0.92 -3.20
C PHE A 80 1.26 0.37 -1.86
N LEU A 81 0.60 -0.79 -1.88
CA LEU A 81 0.12 -1.49 -0.69
C LEU A 81 0.79 -2.85 -0.59
N ASP A 82 1.51 -3.07 0.50
CA ASP A 82 2.22 -4.32 0.74
C ASP A 82 2.06 -4.79 2.20
N ASN A 83 2.56 -6.00 2.48
CA ASN A 83 2.63 -6.56 3.81
C ASN A 83 4.07 -6.82 4.19
N VAL A 84 4.43 -6.40 5.40
CA VAL A 84 5.69 -6.80 6.04
C VAL A 84 5.40 -7.86 7.10
N LYS A 85 6.43 -8.66 7.40
CA LYS A 85 6.41 -9.62 8.50
C LYS A 85 6.31 -8.85 9.82
N GLY A 86 5.25 -9.06 10.59
CA GLY A 86 5.22 -8.70 12.01
C GLY A 86 5.88 -9.77 12.87
N LYS A 87 5.70 -9.67 14.19
CA LYS A 87 6.16 -10.69 15.15
C LYS A 87 5.37 -11.99 15.00
N SER A 88 4.05 -11.88 14.88
CA SER A 88 3.09 -12.98 14.80
C SER A 88 2.14 -12.85 13.60
N MET A 89 1.82 -11.62 13.20
CA MET A 89 0.81 -11.28 12.20
C MET A 89 1.37 -10.31 11.16
N PRO A 90 0.89 -10.36 9.91
CA PRO A 90 1.31 -9.39 8.90
C PRO A 90 0.84 -7.97 9.24
N ILE A 91 1.69 -6.99 8.96
CA ILE A 91 1.37 -5.57 9.03
C ILE A 91 1.15 -5.09 7.59
N THR A 92 -0.03 -4.55 7.30
CA THR A 92 -0.35 -4.00 5.97
C THR A 92 -0.06 -2.51 5.97
N PHE A 93 0.82 -2.06 5.08
CA PHE A 93 1.25 -0.66 4.99
C PHE A 93 1.10 -0.14 3.56
N MET A 94 1.00 1.18 3.43
CA MET A 94 0.95 1.91 2.18
C MET A 94 2.08 2.92 2.10
N VAL A 95 2.66 3.06 0.91
CA VAL A 95 3.60 4.13 0.56
C VAL A 95 3.09 4.85 -0.67
N ILE A 96 2.93 6.17 -0.58
CA ILE A 96 2.57 7.04 -1.71
C ILE A 96 3.85 7.71 -2.21
N LEU A 97 4.16 7.53 -3.48
CA LEU A 97 5.31 8.09 -4.17
C LEU A 97 4.88 9.12 -5.20
N ASP A 98 5.64 10.20 -5.33
CA ASP A 98 5.56 11.08 -6.50
C ASP A 98 6.09 10.37 -7.75
N LYS A 99 5.96 11.02 -8.91
CA LYS A 99 6.48 10.50 -10.19
C LYS A 99 8.00 10.31 -10.24
N ASN A 100 8.75 10.89 -9.29
CA ASN A 100 10.20 10.81 -9.21
C ASN A 100 10.66 9.76 -8.18
N GLY A 101 9.73 9.07 -7.51
CA GLY A 101 10.03 8.06 -6.49
C GLY A 101 10.27 8.63 -5.09
N SER A 102 9.96 9.90 -4.85
CA SER A 102 10.00 10.50 -3.51
C SER A 102 8.72 10.20 -2.75
N ILE A 103 8.85 9.86 -1.47
CA ILE A 103 7.75 9.52 -0.58
C ILE A 103 6.94 10.78 -0.25
N ILE A 104 5.68 10.80 -0.69
CA ILE A 104 4.67 11.79 -0.30
C ILE A 104 4.14 11.46 1.09
N ASN A 105 3.79 10.19 1.32
CA ASN A 105 3.20 9.74 2.58
C ASN A 105 3.43 8.24 2.81
N THR A 106 3.50 7.84 4.08
CA THR A 106 3.48 6.44 4.51
C THR A 106 2.40 6.22 5.55
N SER A 107 1.72 5.07 5.51
CA SER A 107 0.70 4.73 6.51
C SER A 107 0.60 3.23 6.79
N ILE A 108 0.14 2.89 7.99
CA ILE A 108 -0.27 1.52 8.33
C ILE A 108 -1.77 1.40 8.08
N ILE A 109 -2.16 0.64 7.05
CA ILE A 109 -3.56 0.44 6.68
C ILE A 109 -4.24 -0.60 7.58
N LYS A 110 -3.48 -1.61 8.03
CA LYS A 110 -3.99 -2.62 8.97
C LYS A 110 -2.88 -3.20 9.83
N TYR A 111 -2.94 -2.88 11.12
CA TYR A 111 -2.14 -3.47 12.18
C TYR A 111 -2.92 -4.62 12.85
N ARG A 112 -2.25 -5.74 13.16
CA ARG A 112 -2.91 -6.97 13.67
C ARG A 112 -2.19 -7.60 14.87
N GLU A 113 -1.08 -7.02 15.32
CA GLU A 113 -0.37 -7.51 16.49
C GLU A 113 -1.02 -6.97 17.77
N ALA A 114 -0.82 -7.67 18.88
CA ALA A 114 -1.29 -7.23 20.20
C ALA A 114 -0.50 -6.02 20.76
N TYR A 115 0.75 -5.85 20.33
CA TYR A 115 1.67 -4.81 20.83
C TYR A 115 2.49 -4.24 19.67
N GLY A 116 3.11 -3.07 19.84
CA GLY A 116 3.96 -2.44 18.82
C GLY A 116 3.22 -1.53 17.84
N GLY A 117 1.96 -1.15 18.14
CA GLY A 117 1.14 -0.30 17.29
C GLY A 117 1.68 1.13 17.13
N GLU A 118 2.67 1.51 17.92
CA GLU A 118 3.35 2.81 17.93
C GLU A 118 3.96 3.17 16.56
N VAL A 119 4.35 2.16 15.77
CA VAL A 119 4.81 2.33 14.38
C VAL A 119 3.73 2.88 13.44
N SER A 120 2.46 2.88 13.87
CA SER A 120 1.36 3.49 13.12
C SER A 120 1.17 4.98 13.44
N SER A 121 1.96 5.54 14.36
CA SER A 121 1.85 6.96 14.72
C SER A 121 2.29 7.87 13.58
N GLU A 122 1.56 8.97 13.37
CA GLU A 122 1.88 9.97 12.34
C GLU A 122 3.30 10.51 12.53
N ARG A 123 3.70 10.74 13.79
CA ARG A 123 5.06 11.19 14.14
C ARG A 123 6.11 10.22 13.60
N TRP A 124 6.02 8.92 13.93
CA TRP A 124 6.99 7.93 13.48
C TRP A 124 6.94 7.67 11.96
N LEU A 125 5.81 7.92 11.30
CA LEU A 125 5.71 7.75 9.84
C LEU A 125 6.19 8.98 9.07
N SER A 126 6.05 10.18 9.63
CA SER A 126 6.44 11.44 8.98
C SER A 126 7.94 11.54 8.63
N GLN A 127 8.81 10.82 9.35
CA GLN A 127 10.25 10.78 9.07
C GLN A 127 10.59 10.20 7.69
N PHE A 128 9.68 9.48 7.03
CA PHE A 128 9.88 8.95 5.69
C PHE A 128 9.52 9.93 4.56
N VAL A 129 8.80 11.02 4.86
CA VAL A 129 8.39 12.02 3.87
C VAL A 129 9.62 12.64 3.18
N ASN A 130 9.53 12.85 1.87
CA ASN A 130 10.60 13.32 0.98
C ASN A 130 11.82 12.39 0.85
N ARG A 131 11.80 11.19 1.45
CA ARG A 131 12.84 10.18 1.21
C ARG A 131 12.57 9.38 -0.06
N ASN A 132 13.60 8.72 -0.58
CA ASN A 132 13.55 7.88 -1.77
C ASN A 132 14.57 6.72 -1.67
N ASN A 133 14.78 5.99 -2.76
CA ASN A 133 15.72 4.87 -2.81
C ASN A 133 17.19 5.24 -2.57
N ASN A 134 17.56 6.52 -2.70
CA ASN A 134 18.92 7.01 -2.45
C ASN A 134 19.10 7.56 -1.02
N SER A 135 18.03 7.58 -0.21
CA SER A 135 18.08 8.09 1.17
C SER A 135 18.72 7.08 2.13
N ASN A 136 19.33 7.56 3.21
CA ASN A 136 19.86 6.71 4.27
C ASN A 136 18.75 6.39 5.30
N TYR A 137 18.54 5.10 5.57
CA TYR A 137 17.53 4.59 6.51
C TYR A 137 18.14 3.94 7.76
N LYS A 138 19.36 4.32 8.14
CA LYS A 138 20.02 3.75 9.31
C LYS A 138 19.25 4.05 10.60
N VAL A 139 18.67 3.00 11.21
CA VAL A 139 17.94 3.06 12.49
C VAL A 139 18.85 3.59 13.60
N GLY A 140 18.29 4.42 14.49
CA GLY A 140 18.99 5.11 15.57
C GLY A 140 19.91 6.24 15.11
N LYS A 141 19.93 6.56 13.80
CA LYS A 141 20.66 7.72 13.25
C LYS A 141 19.79 8.59 12.37
N ASN A 142 19.16 7.97 11.38
CA ASN A 142 18.37 8.65 10.35
C ASN A 142 16.88 8.34 10.46
N ILE A 143 16.54 7.23 11.12
CA ILE A 143 15.19 6.78 11.44
C ILE A 143 15.20 6.45 12.93
N ASP A 144 14.19 6.92 13.66
CA ASP A 144 14.01 6.66 15.10
C ASP A 144 13.74 5.18 15.38
#